data_AF-A0A7W1DVY8-F1
#
_entry.id   AF-A0A7W1DVY8-F1
#
_cell.length_a   1.000
_cell.length_b   1.000
_cell.length_c   1.000
_cell.angle_alpha   90.00
_cell.angle_beta   90.00
_cell.angle_gamma   90.00
#
_symmetry.space_group_name_H-M   'P 1'
#
loop_
_entity.id
_entity.type
_entity.pdbx_description
1 polymer ?
#
loop_
_entity_poly.entity_id
_entity_poly.type
_entity_poly.pdbx_seq_one_letter_code
_entity_poly.pdbx_strand_id
1 'polypeptide(L)'
;MAQDIAAAGNGGTADASANGGAILTEDVNSGLNSGSAVVVGDVWDGAVAVDAGDVSSSTTLTLDADGGTAIADASGGDFNFAFVS
;
A
#
# COMPACT_ATOMS: atom_id res chain seq x y z
N MET A 1 48.88 2.78 27.87
CA MET A 1 49.37 3.32 26.58
C MET A 1 48.12 3.57 25.74
N ALA A 2 47.74 4.84 25.58
CA ALA A 2 46.64 5.22 24.70
C ALA A 2 47.14 5.23 23.24
N GLN A 3 46.28 4.86 22.31
CA GLN A 3 46.60 4.86 20.89
C GLN A 3 46.26 6.24 20.35
N ASP A 4 47.24 6.97 19.83
CA ASP A 4 46.95 8.17 19.05
C ASP A 4 46.48 7.74 17.66
N ILE A 5 45.23 8.04 17.35
CA ILE A 5 44.58 7.64 16.10
C ILE A 5 44.29 8.91 15.28
N ALA A 6 44.89 8.99 14.10
CA ALA A 6 44.56 9.98 13.08
C ALA A 6 43.69 9.32 12.00
N ALA A 7 42.54 9.93 11.71
CA ALA A 7 41.52 9.41 10.82
C ALA A 7 41.12 10.45 9.77
N ALA A 8 41.23 10.09 8.49
CA ALA A 8 40.92 10.90 7.33
C ALA A 8 40.14 10.03 6.34
N GLY A 9 39.00 10.49 5.83
CA GLY A 9 38.26 9.71 4.85
C GLY A 9 37.35 8.64 5.43
N ASN A 10 37.09 8.68 6.75
CA ASN A 10 36.28 7.66 7.38
C ASN A 10 34.81 7.95 7.14
N GLY A 11 34.26 7.28 6.12
CA GLY A 11 32.83 7.11 5.94
C GLY A 11 32.16 6.53 7.18
N GLY A 12 30.90 6.91 7.42
CA GLY A 12 30.11 6.44 8.56
C GLY A 12 29.43 5.07 8.35
N THR A 13 28.44 4.78 9.19
CA THR A 13 27.45 3.72 8.92
C THR A 13 26.25 4.36 8.25
N ALA A 14 25.90 3.87 7.06
CA ALA A 14 24.71 4.26 6.33
C ALA A 14 23.70 3.12 6.38
N ASP A 15 22.54 3.37 6.98
CA ASP A 15 21.41 2.46 6.99
C ASP A 15 20.23 3.14 6.28
N ALA A 16 19.60 2.41 5.36
CA ALA A 16 18.44 2.88 4.61
C ALA A 16 17.41 1.76 4.60
N SER A 17 16.21 2.08 5.08
CA SER A 17 15.08 1.16 5.08
C SER A 17 13.94 1.73 4.26
N ALA A 18 13.45 0.90 3.34
CA ALA A 18 12.33 1.14 2.44
C ALA A 18 11.17 0.20 2.80
N ASN A 19 10.98 -0.08 4.09
CA ASN A 19 10.01 -1.09 4.49
C ASN A 19 8.59 -0.60 4.20
N GLY A 20 7.84 -1.41 3.45
CA GLY A 20 6.40 -1.26 3.30
C GLY A 20 5.64 -1.61 4.58
N GLY A 21 4.33 -1.44 4.52
CA GLY A 21 3.42 -1.73 5.63
C GLY A 21 2.83 -3.14 5.58
N ALA A 22 2.03 -3.47 6.60
CA ALA A 22 1.10 -4.58 6.53
C ALA A 22 -0.31 -4.02 6.28
N ILE A 23 -1.06 -4.65 5.38
CA ILE A 23 -2.49 -4.40 5.23
C ILE A 23 -3.24 -5.61 5.72
N LEU A 24 -4.07 -5.38 6.75
CA LEU A 24 -5.04 -6.35 7.24
C LEU A 24 -6.43 -5.93 6.76
N THR A 25 -7.10 -6.81 6.04
CA THR A 25 -8.53 -6.70 5.76
C THR A 25 -9.27 -7.77 6.55
N GLU A 26 -10.31 -7.35 7.27
CA GLU A 26 -11.26 -8.26 7.90
C GLU A 26 -12.40 -8.57 6.91
N ASP A 27 -13.65 -8.58 7.35
CA ASP A 27 -14.77 -8.89 6.49
C ASP A 27 -14.98 -7.82 5.40
N VAL A 28 -14.77 -8.22 4.15
CA VAL A 28 -15.14 -7.42 2.97
C VAL A 28 -16.47 -7.94 2.44
N ASN A 29 -17.56 -7.29 2.83
CA ASN A 29 -18.92 -7.68 2.46
C ASN A 29 -19.54 -6.68 1.47
N SER A 30 -19.92 -7.15 0.28
CA SER A 30 -20.74 -6.38 -0.67
C SER A 30 -22.18 -6.16 -0.19
N GLY A 31 -22.59 -6.78 0.92
CA GLY A 31 -23.95 -6.80 1.46
C GLY A 31 -24.82 -7.95 0.94
N LEU A 32 -26.08 -7.99 1.40
CA LEU A 32 -27.15 -8.83 0.85
C LEU A 32 -27.66 -8.21 -0.46
N ASN A 33 -26.89 -8.35 -1.53
CA ASN A 33 -27.30 -7.93 -2.87
C ASN A 33 -28.37 -8.90 -3.39
N SER A 34 -29.56 -8.86 -2.79
CA SER A 34 -30.76 -9.29 -3.45
C SER A 34 -31.03 -8.24 -4.53
N GLY A 35 -31.14 -8.67 -5.78
CA GLY A 35 -31.47 -7.76 -6.88
C GLY A 35 -32.89 -7.23 -6.77
N SER A 36 -33.54 -7.00 -7.91
CA SER A 36 -34.92 -6.52 -7.96
C SER A 36 -35.88 -7.64 -7.57
N ALA A 37 -36.61 -7.45 -6.47
CA ALA A 37 -37.78 -8.28 -6.16
C ALA A 37 -38.99 -7.71 -6.93
N VAL A 38 -39.54 -8.49 -7.86
CA VAL A 38 -40.74 -8.09 -8.61
C VAL A 38 -41.89 -9.04 -8.29
N VAL A 39 -42.97 -8.47 -7.75
CA VAL A 39 -44.22 -9.18 -7.45
C VAL A 39 -45.33 -8.59 -8.32
N VAL A 40 -46.02 -9.45 -9.08
CA VAL A 40 -47.17 -9.08 -9.90
C VAL A 40 -48.41 -9.76 -9.32
N GLY A 41 -49.46 -8.97 -9.07
CA GLY A 41 -50.76 -9.46 -8.61
C GLY A 41 -51.66 -9.92 -9.76
N ASP A 42 -52.96 -10.08 -9.49
CA ASP A 42 -53.92 -10.54 -10.49
C ASP A 42 -54.04 -9.57 -11.68
N VAL A 43 -54.04 -10.12 -12.90
CA VAL A 43 -54.19 -9.39 -14.17
C VAL A 43 -55.53 -9.79 -14.80
N TRP A 44 -56.47 -8.85 -14.95
CA TRP A 44 -57.84 -9.13 -15.42
C TRP A 44 -58.09 -8.86 -16.91
N ASP A 45 -57.28 -8.01 -17.57
CA ASP A 45 -57.30 -7.79 -19.02
C ASP A 45 -56.03 -7.04 -19.46
N GLY A 46 -55.57 -7.25 -20.70
CA GLY A 46 -54.38 -6.62 -21.27
C GLY A 46 -53.03 -7.32 -21.00
N ALA A 47 -51.98 -6.90 -21.71
CA ALA A 47 -50.63 -7.44 -21.57
C ALA A 47 -49.82 -6.70 -20.49
N VAL A 48 -49.18 -7.44 -19.59
CA VAL A 48 -48.25 -6.91 -18.59
C VAL A 48 -46.83 -7.29 -18.98
N ALA A 49 -46.00 -6.29 -19.25
CA ALA A 49 -44.56 -6.45 -19.42
C ALA A 49 -43.86 -5.94 -18.15
N VAL A 50 -43.03 -6.80 -17.55
CA VAL A 50 -42.21 -6.42 -16.39
C VAL A 50 -40.76 -6.66 -16.74
N ASP A 51 -39.97 -5.60 -16.62
CA ASP A 51 -38.52 -5.66 -16.66
C ASP A 51 -37.98 -5.30 -15.28
N ALA A 52 -37.21 -6.21 -14.69
CA ALA A 52 -36.56 -6.01 -13.41
C ALA A 52 -35.27 -5.17 -13.52
N GLY A 53 -34.85 -4.85 -14.75
CA GLY A 53 -33.61 -4.14 -15.06
C GLY A 53 -32.36 -4.95 -14.75
N ASP A 54 -31.20 -4.40 -15.09
CA ASP A 54 -29.91 -4.98 -14.74
C ASP A 54 -29.54 -4.63 -13.29
N VAL A 55 -29.22 -5.63 -12.48
CA VAL A 55 -28.63 -5.44 -11.15
C VAL A 55 -27.18 -5.86 -11.19
N SER A 56 -26.29 -4.92 -10.86
CA SER A 56 -24.88 -5.20 -10.63
C SER A 56 -24.51 -4.86 -9.19
N SER A 57 -23.74 -5.74 -8.57
CA SER A 57 -23.06 -5.45 -7.30
C SER A 57 -21.58 -5.66 -7.48
N SER A 58 -20.79 -4.66 -7.06
CA SER A 58 -19.35 -4.68 -7.15
C SER A 58 -18.76 -4.13 -5.86
N THR A 59 -17.80 -4.86 -5.30
CA THR A 59 -16.94 -4.38 -4.20
C THR A 59 -15.51 -4.42 -4.70
N THR A 60 -14.97 -3.25 -5.00
CA THR A 60 -13.58 -3.09 -5.43
C THR A 60 -12.77 -2.56 -4.27
N LEU A 61 -11.69 -3.27 -3.95
CA LEU A 61 -10.76 -2.85 -2.91
C LEU A 61 -9.35 -2.75 -3.51
N THR A 62 -8.82 -1.54 -3.57
CA THR A 62 -7.43 -1.26 -3.94
C THR A 62 -6.62 -1.02 -2.67
N LEU A 63 -5.67 -1.91 -2.41
CA LEU A 63 -4.81 -1.93 -1.24
C LEU A 63 -3.37 -1.81 -1.69
N ASP A 64 -2.63 -0.90 -1.07
CA ASP A 64 -1.23 -0.63 -1.39
C ASP A 64 -0.42 -0.50 -0.10
N ALA A 65 0.52 -1.42 0.08
CA ALA A 65 1.38 -1.48 1.26
C ALA A 65 2.83 -1.12 0.90
N ASP A 66 3.03 -0.44 -0.22
CA ASP A 66 4.34 -0.38 -0.84
C ASP A 66 5.34 0.38 0.03
N GLY A 67 6.52 -0.21 0.10
CA GLY A 67 7.71 0.45 0.62
C GLY A 67 8.19 1.53 -0.35
N GLY A 68 8.92 2.51 0.19
CA GLY A 68 9.49 3.59 -0.62
C GLY A 68 10.82 3.22 -1.28
N THR A 69 11.50 4.22 -1.83
CA THR A 69 12.92 4.11 -2.21
C THR A 69 13.78 4.58 -1.05
N ALA A 70 14.68 3.73 -0.56
CA ALA A 70 15.63 4.11 0.48
C ALA A 70 17.05 4.17 -0.10
N ILE A 71 17.71 5.30 0.15
CA ILE A 71 19.09 5.56 -0.26
C ILE A 71 19.84 5.99 0.99
N ALA A 72 20.94 5.31 1.29
CA ALA A 72 21.90 5.77 2.29
C ALA A 72 23.29 5.83 1.66
N ASP A 73 24.03 6.86 2.05
CA ASP A 73 25.40 7.13 1.63
C ASP A 73 26.24 7.41 2.88
N ALA A 74 27.38 6.74 2.97
CA ALA A 74 28.37 6.93 4.03
C ALA A 74 29.74 7.24 3.43
N SER A 75 29.78 8.03 2.36
CA SER A 75 31.03 8.44 1.73
C SER A 75 31.91 9.26 2.69
N GLY A 76 33.19 8.90 2.74
CA GLY A 76 34.20 9.53 3.60
C GLY A 76 34.82 10.82 3.04
N GLY A 77 34.35 11.32 1.89
CA GLY A 77 34.89 12.49 1.21
C GLY A 77 36.30 12.28 0.61
N ASP A 78 36.75 13.23 -0.21
CA ASP A 78 38.08 13.27 -0.83
C ASP A 78 38.99 14.33 -0.17
N PHE A 79 40.30 14.28 -0.44
CA PHE A 79 41.32 15.21 0.09
C PHE A 79 41.49 15.25 1.61
N ASN A 80 41.27 14.11 2.27
CA ASN A 80 41.44 14.01 3.70
C ASN A 80 42.92 13.87 4.10
N PHE A 81 43.38 14.72 5.03
CA PHE A 81 44.69 14.63 5.67
C PHE A 81 44.51 14.33 7.15
N ALA A 82 45.23 13.34 7.69
CA ALA A 82 45.27 13.08 9.12
C ALA A 82 46.68 12.73 9.60
N PHE A 83 47.10 13.30 10.73
CA PHE A 83 48.40 13.08 11.38
C PHE A 83 48.28 13.11 12.91
N VAL A 84 49.15 12.38 13.58
CA VAL A 84 49.33 12.32 15.05
C VAL A 84 50.62 13.08 15.41
N SER A 85 50.67 13.75 16.57
CA SER A 85 51.83 14.50 17.08
C SER A 85 52.53 13.84 18.27
#